data_AF-A0A034WW08-F1
#
_entry.id   AF-A0A034WW08-F1
#
_cell.length_a   1.000
_cell.length_b   1.000
_cell.length_c   1.000
_cell.angle_alpha   90.00
_cell.angle_beta   90.00
_cell.angle_gamma   90.00
#
_symmetry.space_group_name_H-M   'P 1'
#
loop_
_entity.id
_entity.type
_entity.pdbx_description
1 polymer ?
#
loop_
_entity_poly.entity_id
_entity_poly.type
_entity_poly.pdbx_seq_one_letter_code
_entity_poly.pdbx_strand_id
1 'polypeptide(L)'
;LAITKGCIVLIENIDENLDPVLDSLLGRNLIKKGKAIKIGDKEIEYNSNFRLILHTKLANPHYKPEMQAQSTLINFTVTRDGLEDQLLAEVVKAERPDLEDLKAELT
;
A
#
# COMPACT_ATOMS: atom_id res chain seq x y z
N LEU A 1 -19.91 -2.52 -2.86
CA LEU A 1 -20.00 -1.27 -3.66
C LEU A 1 -18.65 -0.84 -4.23
N ALA A 2 -17.61 -0.63 -3.42
CA ALA A 2 -16.29 -0.24 -3.93
C ALA A 2 -15.71 -1.21 -4.97
N ILE A 3 -15.85 -2.53 -4.72
CA ILE A 3 -15.44 -3.60 -5.65
C ILE A 3 -16.14 -3.46 -7.00
N THR A 4 -17.47 -3.39 -7.02
CA THR A 4 -18.25 -3.27 -8.25
C THR A 4 -18.00 -1.96 -9.00
N LYS A 5 -17.76 -0.87 -8.27
CA LYS A 5 -17.45 0.45 -8.84
C LYS A 5 -15.99 0.61 -9.29
N GLY A 6 -15.12 -0.36 -8.98
CA GLY A 6 -13.70 -0.27 -9.31
C GLY A 6 -12.96 0.82 -8.52
N CYS A 7 -13.41 1.14 -7.31
CA CYS A 7 -12.77 2.15 -6.48
C CYS A 7 -11.48 1.61 -5.84
N ILE A 8 -10.59 2.52 -5.46
CA ILE A 8 -9.45 2.19 -4.60
C ILE A 8 -9.93 2.19 -3.15
N VAL A 9 -9.61 1.14 -2.42
CA VAL A 9 -9.90 1.01 -0.98
C VAL A 9 -8.57 0.89 -0.24
N LEU A 10 -8.36 1.79 0.73
CA LEU A 10 -7.27 1.73 1.68
C LEU A 10 -7.81 1.23 3.01
N ILE A 11 -7.20 0.18 3.57
CA ILE A 11 -7.43 -0.27 4.93
C ILE A 11 -6.19 0.09 5.74
N GLU A 12 -6.37 0.94 6.74
CA GLU A 12 -5.30 1.41 7.59
C GLU A 12 -5.24 0.65 8.92
N ASN A 13 -4.04 0.62 9.51
CA ASN A 13 -3.77 0.01 10.80
C ASN A 13 -4.15 -1.47 10.85
N ILE A 14 -3.78 -2.22 9.81
CA ILE A 14 -3.95 -3.67 9.84
C ILE A 14 -2.97 -4.30 10.84
N ASP A 15 -3.46 -5.30 11.55
CA ASP A 15 -2.66 -6.19 12.39
C ASP A 15 -2.05 -7.32 11.57
N GLU A 16 -1.18 -8.13 12.19
CA GLU A 16 -0.59 -9.32 11.56
C GLU A 16 -1.63 -10.37 11.16
N ASN A 17 -2.75 -10.41 11.89
CA ASN A 17 -3.88 -11.31 11.63
C ASN A 17 -5.02 -10.53 10.97
N LEU A 18 -5.19 -10.75 9.67
CA LEU A 18 -6.32 -10.24 8.89
C LEU A 18 -7.50 -11.21 8.93
N ASP A 19 -8.70 -10.66 8.78
CA ASP A 19 -9.93 -11.46 8.69
C ASP A 19 -9.90 -12.32 7.40
N PRO A 20 -10.09 -13.66 7.51
CA PRO A 20 -10.11 -14.57 6.37
C PRO A 20 -11.09 -14.21 5.26
N VAL A 21 -12.10 -13.38 5.52
CA VAL A 21 -13.00 -12.87 4.46
C VAL A 21 -12.23 -12.13 3.35
N LEU A 22 -11.08 -11.54 3.68
CA LEU A 22 -10.23 -10.81 2.75
C LEU A 22 -9.34 -11.71 1.89
N ASP A 23 -9.15 -12.98 2.25
CA ASP A 23 -8.28 -13.93 1.52
C ASP A 23 -8.72 -14.08 0.05
N SER A 24 -10.04 -14.05 -0.18
CA SER A 24 -10.61 -14.07 -1.54
C SER A 24 -10.16 -12.87 -2.39
N LEU A 25 -10.05 -11.69 -1.78
CA LEU A 25 -9.59 -10.45 -2.41
C LEU A 25 -8.09 -10.42 -2.60
N LEU A 26 -7.32 -10.86 -1.60
CA LEU A 26 -5.86 -10.92 -1.64
C LEU A 26 -5.38 -11.89 -2.72
N GLY A 27 -5.94 -13.11 -2.73
CA GLY A 27 -5.63 -14.12 -3.73
C GLY A 27 -6.27 -13.89 -5.10
N ARG A 28 -7.11 -12.85 -5.26
CA ARG A 28 -7.92 -12.60 -6.47
C ARG A 28 -8.65 -13.86 -6.95
N ASN A 29 -9.32 -14.54 -6.02
CA ASN A 29 -10.06 -15.77 -6.28
C ASN A 29 -11.37 -15.48 -7.02
N LEU A 30 -11.27 -15.17 -8.31
CA LEU A 30 -12.40 -14.81 -9.15
C LEU A 30 -13.17 -16.05 -9.63
N ILE A 31 -14.48 -15.95 -9.63
CA ILE A 31 -15.43 -16.95 -10.12
C ILE A 31 -16.17 -16.44 -11.37
N LYS A 32 -17.04 -17.26 -11.95
CA LYS A 32 -17.84 -16.92 -13.15
C LYS A 32 -16.99 -16.36 -14.30
N LYS A 33 -15.90 -17.06 -14.64
CA LYS A 33 -14.94 -16.65 -15.68
C LYS A 33 -14.35 -15.26 -15.44
N GLY A 34 -14.05 -14.92 -14.19
CA GLY A 34 -13.39 -13.65 -13.84
C GLY A 34 -14.34 -12.47 -13.57
N LYS A 35 -15.66 -12.69 -13.58
CA LYS A 35 -16.65 -11.60 -13.47
C LYS A 35 -17.13 -11.33 -12.05
N ALA A 36 -16.92 -12.27 -11.13
CA ALA A 36 -17.39 -12.14 -9.76
C ALA A 36 -16.35 -12.65 -8.78
N ILE A 37 -16.46 -12.22 -7.54
CA ILE A 37 -15.65 -12.69 -6.41
C ILE A 37 -16.59 -13.07 -5.26
N LYS A 38 -16.24 -14.12 -4.52
CA LYS A 38 -16.99 -14.55 -3.36
C LYS A 38 -16.29 -14.08 -2.09
N ILE A 39 -16.96 -13.24 -1.30
CA ILE A 39 -16.47 -12.70 -0.03
C ILE A 39 -17.41 -13.17 1.07
N GLY A 40 -16.91 -14.03 1.97
CA GLY A 40 -17.76 -14.76 2.90
C GLY A 40 -18.85 -15.53 2.14
N ASP A 41 -20.11 -15.25 2.47
CA ASP A 41 -21.26 -15.88 1.81
C ASP A 41 -21.84 -15.07 0.64
N LYS A 42 -21.28 -13.90 0.33
CA LYS A 42 -21.81 -13.00 -0.70
C LYS A 42 -21.02 -13.12 -1.99
N GLU A 43 -21.76 -13.21 -3.09
CA GLU A 43 -21.20 -13.09 -4.43
C GLU A 43 -21.32 -11.65 -4.91
N ILE A 44 -20.20 -11.06 -5.35
CA ILE A 44 -20.11 -9.66 -5.75
C ILE A 44 -19.47 -9.57 -7.14
N GLU A 45 -20.05 -8.78 -8.03
CA GLU A 45 -19.45 -8.50 -9.34
C GLU A 45 -18.11 -7.77 -9.17
N TYR A 46 -17.08 -8.30 -9.81
CA TYR A 46 -15.70 -7.85 -9.70
C TYR A 46 -15.35 -6.90 -10.84
N ASN A 47 -14.85 -5.71 -10.49
CA ASN A 47 -14.36 -4.74 -11.45
C ASN A 47 -12.84 -4.78 -11.52
N SER A 48 -12.28 -4.93 -12.73
CA SER A 48 -10.83 -4.98 -12.95
C SER A 48 -10.06 -3.73 -12.50
N ASN A 49 -10.75 -2.59 -12.38
CA ASN A 49 -10.14 -1.34 -11.90
C ASN A 49 -10.05 -1.25 -10.37
N PHE A 50 -10.70 -2.16 -9.64
CA PHE A 50 -10.64 -2.19 -8.18
C PHE A 50 -9.20 -2.39 -7.70
N ARG A 51 -8.80 -1.61 -6.70
CA ARG A 51 -7.51 -1.78 -6.01
C ARG A 51 -7.73 -1.81 -4.50
N LEU A 52 -7.11 -2.77 -3.84
CA LEU A 52 -7.06 -2.87 -2.39
C LEU A 52 -5.64 -2.54 -1.93
N ILE A 53 -5.50 -1.57 -1.05
CA ILE A 53 -4.25 -1.18 -0.41
C ILE A 53 -4.39 -1.48 1.08
N LEU A 54 -3.41 -2.19 1.62
CA LEU A 54 -3.33 -2.49 3.04
C LEU A 54 -2.16 -1.72 3.63
N HIS A 55 -2.39 -1.04 4.75
CA HIS A 55 -1.40 -0.22 5.43
C HIS A 55 -1.31 -0.60 6.90
N THR A 56 -0.09 -0.73 7.40
CA THR A 56 0.22 -0.96 8.81
C THR A 56 1.28 0.01 9.31
N LYS A 57 1.25 0.30 10.61
CA LYS A 57 2.28 1.07 11.30
C LYS A 57 3.22 0.19 12.13
N LEU A 58 3.02 -1.12 12.08
CA LEU A 58 3.89 -2.07 12.77
C LEU A 58 5.28 -2.02 12.14
N ALA A 59 6.33 -1.91 12.97
CA ALA A 59 7.70 -1.77 12.48
C ALA A 59 8.23 -3.06 11.84
N ASN A 60 7.86 -4.23 12.38
CA ASN A 60 8.29 -5.55 11.89
C ASN A 60 7.12 -6.55 11.95
N PRO A 61 6.08 -6.39 11.11
CA PRO A 61 4.94 -7.30 11.09
C PRO A 61 5.33 -8.65 10.48
N HIS A 62 5.01 -9.74 11.17
CA HIS A 62 5.23 -11.11 10.69
C HIS A 62 3.97 -11.63 10.00
N TYR A 63 3.75 -11.18 8.77
CA TYR A 63 2.65 -11.70 7.95
C TYR A 63 2.91 -13.15 7.53
N LYS A 64 1.82 -13.92 7.43
CA LYS A 64 1.86 -15.30 6.92
C LYS A 64 2.44 -15.34 5.50
N PRO A 65 3.19 -16.39 5.12
CA PRO A 65 3.75 -16.53 3.78
C PRO A 65 2.72 -16.42 2.65
N GLU A 66 1.51 -16.91 2.89
CA GLU A 66 0.39 -16.83 1.93
C GLU A 66 0.04 -15.39 1.57
N MET A 67 -0.03 -14.50 2.56
CA MET A 67 -0.30 -13.08 2.35
C MET A 67 0.86 -12.39 1.64
N GLN A 68 2.09 -12.72 2.01
CA GLN A 68 3.30 -12.19 1.36
C GLN A 68 3.42 -12.65 -0.10
N ALA A 69 2.90 -13.84 -0.44
CA ALA A 69 2.88 -14.34 -1.81
C ALA A 69 1.75 -13.70 -2.66
N GLN A 70 0.62 -13.38 -2.04
CA GLN A 70 -0.56 -12.84 -2.73
C GLN A 70 -0.54 -11.30 -2.85
N SER A 71 0.25 -10.62 -2.03
CA SER A 71 0.35 -9.17 -1.99
C SER A 71 1.78 -8.69 -2.22
N THR A 72 1.93 -7.47 -2.71
CA THR A 72 3.24 -6.82 -2.81
C THR A 72 3.50 -6.03 -1.54
N LEU A 73 4.48 -6.45 -0.76
CA LEU A 73 4.92 -5.72 0.42
C LEU A 73 5.79 -4.52 0.00
N ILE A 74 5.38 -3.33 0.42
CA ILE A 74 6.16 -2.09 0.22
C ILE A 74 6.65 -1.64 1.58
N ASN A 75 7.97 -1.53 1.74
CA ASN A 75 8.58 -1.09 2.99
C ASN A 75 8.75 0.45 2.98
N PHE A 76 8.03 1.12 3.88
CA PHE A 76 8.11 2.57 4.10
C PHE A 76 8.94 2.94 5.34
N THR A 77 9.68 1.99 5.91
CA THR A 77 10.56 2.28 7.06
C THR A 77 11.66 3.23 6.62
N VAL A 78 11.72 4.37 7.30
CA VAL A 78 12.80 5.34 7.10
C VAL A 78 14.10 4.75 7.65
N THR A 79 15.12 4.68 6.80
CA THR A 79 16.48 4.30 7.21
C THR A 79 17.19 5.49 7.84
N ARG A 80 18.21 5.26 8.68
CA ARG A 80 18.98 6.38 9.27
C ARG A 80 19.56 7.29 8.20
N ASP A 81 20.19 6.71 7.19
CA ASP A 81 20.77 7.45 6.07
C ASP A 81 19.69 8.24 5.31
N GLY A 82 18.52 7.63 5.06
CA GLY A 82 17.41 8.32 4.40
C GLY A 82 16.82 9.46 5.24
N LEU A 83 16.81 9.32 6.56
CA LEU A 83 16.40 10.40 7.47
C LEU A 83 17.45 11.51 7.52
N GLU A 84 18.73 11.15 7.56
CA GLU A 84 19.85 12.10 7.58
C GLU A 84 19.83 12.97 6.31
N ASP A 85 19.65 12.36 5.14
CA ASP A 85 19.52 13.07 3.87
C ASP A 85 18.30 14.01 3.84
N GLN A 86 17.15 13.55 4.38
CA GLN A 86 15.94 14.37 4.47
C GLN A 86 16.14 15.58 5.39
N LEU A 87 16.74 15.37 6.57
CA LEU A 87 17.02 16.45 7.51
C LEU A 87 18.07 17.41 6.96
N LEU A 88 19.12 16.90 6.29
CA LEU A 88 20.13 17.73 5.66
C LEU A 88 19.51 18.61 4.57
N ALA A 89 18.63 18.06 3.73
CA ALA A 89 17.91 18.83 2.72
C ALA A 89 17.10 19.98 3.35
N GLU A 90 16.38 19.70 4.44
CA GLU A 90 15.58 20.72 5.15
C GLU A 90 16.46 21.81 5.78
N VAL A 91 17.61 21.44 6.36
CA VAL A 91 18.57 22.41 6.92
C VAL A 91 19.22 23.26 5.84
N VAL A 92 19.65 22.67 4.73
CA VAL A 92 20.23 23.40 3.59
C VAL A 92 19.22 24.39 3.03
N LYS A 93 17.95 24.00 2.90
CA LYS A 93 16.87 24.89 2.48
C LYS A 93 16.69 26.10 3.41
N ALA A 94 16.80 25.90 4.72
CA ALA A 94 16.65 26.96 5.69
C ALA A 94 17.88 27.88 5.77
N GLU A 95 19.09 27.32 5.72
CA GLU A 95 20.35 28.08 5.91
C GLU A 95 20.95 28.61 4.61
N ARG A 96 20.70 27.95 3.47
CA ARG A 96 21.29 28.20 2.15
C ARG A 96 20.23 28.08 1.04
N PRO A 97 19.18 28.93 1.04
CA PRO A 97 18.15 28.90 -0.02
C PRO A 97 18.74 29.15 -1.42
N ASP A 98 19.86 29.88 -1.49
CA ASP A 98 20.61 30.14 -2.73
C ASP A 98 21.13 28.86 -3.41
N LEU A 99 21.52 27.85 -2.62
CA LEU A 99 21.95 26.55 -3.16
C LEU A 99 20.78 25.69 -3.63
N GLU A 100 19.61 25.81 -3.00
CA GLU A 100 18.39 25.15 -3.47
C GLU A 100 17.89 25.74 -4.78
N ASP A 101 17.88 27.06 -4.92
CA ASP A 101 17.46 27.74 -6.14
C ASP A 101 18.37 27.36 -7.33
N LEU A 102 19.69 27.29 -7.10
CA LEU A 102 20.65 26.85 -8.12
C LEU A 102 20.46 25.38 -8.51
N LYS A 103 20.16 24.51 -7.54
CA LYS A 103 19.87 23.09 -7.81
C LYS A 103 18.59 22.92 -8.61
N ALA A 104 17.56 23.72 -8.32
CA ALA A 104 16.28 23.71 -9.04
C ALA A 104 16.39 24.26 -10.47
N GLU A 105 17.30 25.19 -10.74
CA GLU A 105 17.55 25.69 -12.10
C GLU A 105 18.33 24.68 -12.97
N LEU A 106 19.13 23.82 -12.35
CA LEU A 106 20.00 22.85 -13.03
C LEU A 106 19.39 21.45 -13.20
N THR A 107 18.19 21.19 -12.66
CA THR A 107 17.50 19.87 -12.71
C THR A 107 16.12 20.01 -13.33
#